data_AF-A0A380E237-F1
#
_entry.id   AF-A0A380E237-F1
#
_cell.length_a   1.000
_cell.length_b   1.000
_cell.length_c   1.000
_cell.angle_alpha   90.00
_cell.angle_beta   90.00
_cell.angle_gamma   90.00
#
_symmetry.space_group_name_H-M   'P 1'
#
loop_
_entity.id
_entity.type
_entity.pdbx_description
1 polymer ?
#
loop_
_entity_poly.entity_id
_entity_poly.type
_entity_poly.pdbx_seq_one_letter_code
_entity_poly.pdbx_strand_id
1 'polypeptide(L)' 'MFLTRLGFGSKMVVTGDQTQIDLPKGVKSGLKEAVSRLHNVKGISILKLDQSDVVRHPLVSKIIEHYEGEN' A
#
# COMPACT_ATOMS: atom_id res chain seq x y z
N MET A 1 15.92 7.89 7.81
CA MET A 1 14.98 7.88 8.95
C MET A 1 13.95 8.98 8.73
N PHE A 2 12.79 8.66 8.14
CA PHE A 2 11.76 9.63 7.75
C PHE A 2 10.82 9.99 8.92
N LEU A 3 10.46 8.99 9.73
CA LEU A 3 9.56 9.15 10.88
C LEU A 3 10.06 10.15 11.94
N THR A 4 11.38 10.29 12.08
CA THR A 4 11.99 11.21 13.06
C THR A 4 12.00 12.67 12.63
N ARG A 5 11.43 12.99 11.46
CA ARG A 5 11.18 14.35 11.00
C ARG A 5 9.74 14.81 11.30
N LEU A 6 8.92 13.98 11.96
CA LEU A 6 7.55 14.36 12.32
C LEU A 6 7.55 15.42 13.44
N GLY A 7 7.15 16.64 13.10
CA GLY A 7 7.00 17.76 14.02
C GLY A 7 5.60 17.88 14.64
N PHE A 8 5.44 18.82 15.58
CA PHE A 8 4.15 19.12 16.20
C PHE A 8 3.13 19.63 15.17
N GLY A 9 1.87 19.20 15.30
CA GLY A 9 0.79 19.59 14.40
C GLY A 9 0.84 18.95 13.01
N SER A 10 1.89 18.19 12.69
CA SER A 10 2.04 17.53 11.40
C SER A 10 1.34 16.17 11.36
N LYS A 11 0.99 15.74 10.15
CA LYS A 11 0.57 14.36 9.85
C LYS A 11 1.50 13.78 8.80
N MET A 12 1.67 12.47 8.82
CA MET A 12 2.45 11.74 7.84
C MET A 12 1.61 10.60 7.29
N VAL A 13 1.65 10.44 5.97
CA VAL A 13 0.99 9.33 5.26
C VAL A 13 2.07 8.61 4.48
N VAL A 14 2.15 7.30 4.66
CA VAL A 14 3.02 6.41 3.89
C VAL A 14 2.12 5.49 3.10
N THR A 15 2.25 5.52 1.77
CA THR A 15 1.47 4.70 0.85
C THR A 15 2.34 3.62 0.22
N GLY A 16 1.76 2.49 -0.15
CA GLY A 16 2.42 1.44 -0.91
C GLY A 16 1.50 0.26 -1.18
N ASP A 17 1.87 -0.56 -2.16
CA ASP A 17 1.15 -1.79 -2.53
C ASP A 17 1.91 -3.01 -1.99
N GLN A 18 1.24 -3.85 -1.21
CA GLN A 18 1.84 -5.06 -0.64
C GLN A 18 2.05 -6.19 -1.65
N THR A 19 1.43 -6.10 -2.83
CA THR A 19 1.55 -7.06 -3.92
C THR A 19 2.72 -6.75 -4.86
N GLN A 20 3.17 -5.48 -4.88
CA GLN A 20 4.30 -5.02 -5.70
C GLN A 20 5.60 -5.07 -4.90
N ILE A 21 6.25 -6.23 -4.90
CA ILE A 21 7.53 -6.44 -4.19
C ILE A 21 8.61 -6.81 -5.20
N ASP A 22 9.45 -5.84 -5.56
CA ASP A 22 10.57 -6.01 -6.50
C ASP A 22 11.91 -6.26 -5.77
N LEU A 23 11.86 -6.92 -4.61
CA LEU A 23 13.05 -7.18 -3.80
C LEU A 23 13.76 -8.47 -4.22
N PRO A 24 15.09 -8.55 -4.06
CA PRO A 24 15.83 -9.80 -4.27
C PRO A 24 15.27 -10.96 -3.44
N LYS A 25 15.42 -12.19 -3.94
CA LYS A 25 14.95 -13.40 -3.24
C LYS A 25 15.50 -13.45 -1.81
N GLY A 26 14.61 -13.77 -0.86
CA GLY A 26 14.94 -13.87 0.57
C GLY A 26 14.90 -12.54 1.33
N VAL A 27 14.75 -11.40 0.66
CA VAL A 27 14.62 -10.10 1.32
C VAL A 27 13.17 -9.88 1.75
N LYS A 28 12.98 -9.51 3.03
CA LYS A 28 11.65 -9.19 3.57
C LYS A 28 11.19 -7.82 3.10
N SER A 29 9.90 -7.69 2.79
CA SER A 29 9.30 -6.39 2.47
C SER A 29 9.24 -5.50 3.70
N GLY A 30 9.87 -4.32 3.62
CA GLY A 30 9.82 -3.31 4.67
C GLY A 30 8.39 -2.80 4.94
N LEU A 31 7.53 -2.74 3.92
CA LEU A 31 6.12 -2.36 4.08
C LEU A 31 5.35 -3.42 4.88
N LYS A 32 5.51 -4.70 4.54
CA LYS A 32 4.87 -5.81 5.27
C LYS A 32 5.37 -5.86 6.72
N GLU A 33 6.66 -5.66 6.93
CA GLU A 33 7.25 -5.59 8.27
C GLU A 33 6.73 -4.39 9.07
N ALA A 34 6.68 -3.19 8.47
CA ALA A 34 6.18 -1.99 9.13
C ALA A 34 4.72 -2.14 9.56
N VAL A 35 3.85 -2.66 8.68
CA VAL A 35 2.44 -2.94 9.01
C VAL A 35 2.34 -3.92 10.17
N SER A 36 3.12 -5.01 10.15
CA SER A 36 3.14 -6.00 11.24
C SER A 36 3.66 -5.43 12.55
N ARG A 37 4.70 -4.59 12.55
CA ARG A 37 5.27 -4.03 13.78
C ARG A 37 4.48 -2.87 14.36
N LEU A 38 3.84 -2.06 13.50
CA LEU A 38 3.24 -0.79 13.92
C LEU A 38 1.72 -0.89 14.18
N HIS A 39 1.08 -2.03 13.94
CA HIS A 39 -0.39 -2.18 14.05
C HIS A 39 -0.97 -1.84 15.44
N ASN A 40 -0.20 -1.99 16.52
CA ASN A 40 -0.63 -1.69 17.89
C ASN A 40 -0.06 -0.37 18.45
N VAL A 41 0.61 0.44 17.63
CA VAL A 41 1.20 1.69 18.09
C VAL A 41 0.13 2.78 18.17
N LYS A 42 -0.13 3.29 19.37
CA LYS A 42 -1.08 4.39 19.59
C LYS A 42 -0.69 5.61 18.75
N GLY A 43 -1.66 6.14 18.00
CA GLY A 43 -1.45 7.29 17.11
C GLY A 43 -1.07 6.94 15.68
N ILE A 44 -0.89 5.66 15.35
CA ILE A 44 -0.75 5.17 13.98
C ILE A 44 -2.05 4.50 13.56
N SER A 45 -2.48 4.73 12.33
CA SER A 45 -3.61 4.04 11.70
C SER A 45 -3.14 3.37 10.43
N ILE A 46 -3.55 2.12 10.23
CA ILE A 46 -3.25 1.34 9.03
C ILE A 46 -4.55 1.20 8.24
N LEU A 47 -4.61 1.88 7.10
CA LEU A 47 -5.73 1.79 6.17
C LEU A 47 -5.34 0.84 5.04
N LYS A 48 -6.11 -0.22 4.84
CA LYS A 48 -6.00 -1.12 3.69
C LYS A 48 -7.11 -0.74 2.73
N LEU A 49 -6.71 -0.37 1.52
CA LEU A 49 -7.63 -0.16 0.41
C LEU A 49 -7.69 -1.45 -0.41
N ASP A 50 -8.86 -1.75 -0.94
CA ASP A 50 -9.08 -2.89 -1.83
C ASP A 50 -9.60 -2.45 -3.20
N GLN A 51 -10.00 -3.40 -4.05
CA GLN A 51 -10.48 -3.11 -5.39
C GLN A 51 -11.73 -2.22 -5.41
N SER A 52 -12.54 -2.24 -4.35
CA SER A 52 -13.74 -1.40 -4.24
C SER A 52 -13.41 0.07 -4.02
N ASP A 53 -12.22 0.39 -3.51
CA ASP A 53 -11.74 1.76 -3.34
C ASP A 53 -11.13 2.35 -4.61
N VAL A 54 -10.95 1.54 -5.67
CA VAL A 54 -10.29 1.97 -6.90
C VAL A 54 -11.30 2.54 -7.89
N VAL A 55 -11.31 3.86 -8.03
CA VAL A 55 -12.06 4.54 -9.08
C VAL A 55 -11.21 4.56 -10.36
N ARG A 56 -11.62 3.79 -11.36
CA ARG A 56 -10.97 3.75 -12.69
C ARG A 56 -11.86 4.41 -13.74
N HIS A 57 -11.23 5.00 -14.75
CA HIS A 57 -11.94 5.44 -15.93
C HIS A 57 -12.59 4.22 -16.63
N PRO A 58 -13.85 4.29 -17.10
CA PRO A 58 -14.55 3.13 -17.68
C PRO A 58 -13.78 2.42 -18.80
N LEU A 59 -13.02 3.17 -19.61
CA LEU A 59 -12.16 2.60 -20.65
C LEU A 59 -11.05 1.70 -20.08
N VAL A 60 -10.44 2.09 -18.96
CA VAL A 60 -9.35 1.31 -18.33
C VAL A 60 -9.91 0.00 -17.80
N SER A 61 -11.08 0.01 -17.16
CA SER A 61 -11.75 -1.22 -16.70
C SER A 61 -12.02 -2.17 -17.87
N LYS A 62 -12.56 -1.67 -18.98
CA LYS A 62 -12.79 -2.48 -20.20
C LYS A 62 -11.51 -3.09 -20.75
N ILE A 63 -10.40 -2.35 -20.73
CA ILE A 63 -9.09 -2.87 -21.16
C ILE A 63 -8.64 -4.00 -20.23
N ILE A 64 -8.68 -3.79 -18.91
CA ILE A 64 -8.29 -4.79 -17.91
C ILE A 64 -9.14 -6.05 -18.05
N GLU A 65 -10.47 -5.93 -18.15
CA GLU A 65 -11.39 -7.06 -18.36
C GLU A 65 -11.03 -7.89 -19.60
N HIS A 66 -10.62 -7.24 -20.69
CA HIS A 66 -10.19 -7.94 -21.92
C HIS A 66 -8.85 -8.67 -21.76
N TYR A 67 -7.95 -8.15 -20.94
CA TYR A 67 -6.65 -8.80 -20.67
C TYR A 67 -6.75 -9.89 -19.59
N GLU A 68 -7.67 -9.74 -18.63
CA GLU A 68 -7.92 -10.74 -17.59
C GLU A 68 -8.85 -11.87 -18.09
N GLY A 69 -9.60 -11.65 -19.17
CA GLY A 69 -10.53 -12.59 -19.79
C GLY A 69 -9.97 -13.33 -21.02
N GLU A 70 -8.98 -14.20 -20.82
CA GLU A 70 -8.70 -15.41 -21.64
C GLU A 70 -8.06 -16.49 -20.73
N ASN A 71 -8.81 -16.97 -19.74
CA ASN A 71 -8.53 -18.22 -19.02
C ASN A 71 -9.78 -19.10 -18.99
#